data_AF-T1I8N3-F1
#
_entry.id   AF-T1I8N3-F1
#
_cell.length_a   1.000
_cell.length_b   1.000
_cell.length_c   1.000
_cell.angle_alpha   90.00
_cell.angle_beta   90.00
_cell.angle_gamma   90.00
#
_symmetry.space_group_name_H-M   'P 1'
#
loop_
_entity.id
_entity.type
_entity.pdbx_description
1 polymer ?
#
loop_
_entity_poly.entity_id
_entity_poly.type
_entity_poly.pdbx_seq_one_letter_code
_entity_poly.pdbx_strand_id
1 'polypeptide(L)'
;MASETGGVKAFSIQGRLYRERERLAGMTDKERAWRRQWIRDQHLAPDEPRFVPEMHKELYNPIRRAYWKPLDAIFKALEPVLGKERALRSRVVTGKLCMGLVAIYSAAYYFKYNTH
;
A
#
# COMPACT_ATOMS: atom_id res chain seq x y z
N MET A 1 26.65 -11.09 12.64
CA MET A 1 25.69 -10.54 11.66
C MET A 1 25.95 -11.27 10.35
N ALA A 2 25.06 -12.17 9.93
CA ALA A 2 25.22 -12.87 8.64
C ALA A 2 24.94 -11.88 7.49
N SER A 3 25.68 -11.99 6.39
CA SER A 3 25.40 -11.21 5.18
C SER A 3 24.08 -11.69 4.57
N GLU A 4 23.13 -10.76 4.34
CA GLU A 4 21.83 -11.01 3.68
C GLU A 4 21.95 -11.76 2.34
N THR A 5 23.11 -11.68 1.70
CA THR A 5 23.41 -12.29 0.40
C THR A 5 24.55 -13.30 0.45
N GLY A 6 24.90 -13.80 1.65
CA GLY A 6 25.91 -14.84 1.81
C GLY A 6 27.31 -14.43 1.33
N GLY A 7 27.64 -13.14 1.36
CA GLY A 7 28.93 -12.62 0.88
C GLY A 7 28.98 -12.28 -0.62
N VAL A 8 27.87 -12.44 -1.36
CA VAL A 8 27.77 -12.06 -2.78
C VAL A 8 27.19 -10.66 -2.92
N LYS A 9 27.66 -9.87 -3.89
CA LYS A 9 27.12 -8.53 -4.16
C LYS A 9 25.67 -8.63 -4.62
N ALA A 10 24.75 -7.99 -3.90
CA ALA A 10 23.36 -7.86 -4.33
C ALA A 10 23.29 -7.11 -5.67
N PHE A 11 22.60 -7.67 -6.65
CA PHE A 11 22.31 -7.03 -7.93
C PHE A 11 20.82 -7.15 -8.25
N SER A 12 20.26 -6.16 -8.95
CA SER A 12 18.87 -6.23 -9.37
C SER A 12 18.71 -7.26 -10.49
N ILE A 13 17.64 -8.06 -10.43
CA ILE A 13 17.30 -9.04 -11.49
C ILE A 13 17.07 -8.33 -12.84
N GLN A 14 16.67 -7.06 -12.78
CA GLN A 14 16.46 -6.20 -13.95
C GLN A 14 17.77 -5.78 -14.63
N GLY A 15 18.89 -5.84 -13.92
CA GLY A 15 20.22 -5.46 -14.39
C GLY A 15 20.29 -4.03 -14.92
N ARG A 16 21.18 -3.82 -15.90
CA ARG A 16 21.36 -2.58 -16.65
C ARG A 16 20.05 -2.07 -17.27
N LEU A 17 19.23 -3.00 -17.78
CA LEU A 17 18.00 -2.67 -18.50
C LEU A 17 16.91 -2.04 -17.62
N TYR A 18 17.09 -1.90 -16.30
CA TYR A 18 16.21 -1.10 -15.46
C TYR A 18 16.17 0.38 -15.90
N ARG A 19 17.33 0.94 -16.28
CA ARG A 19 17.45 2.36 -16.60
C ARG A 19 17.02 2.62 -18.04
N GLU A 20 16.13 3.59 -18.23
CA GLU A 20 15.66 4.01 -19.55
C GLU A 20 16.78 4.43 -20.48
N ARG A 21 17.74 5.21 -19.97
CA ARG A 21 18.89 5.69 -20.75
C ARG A 21 19.72 4.55 -21.35
N GLU A 22 19.92 3.49 -20.59
CA GLU A 22 20.72 2.33 -21.03
C GLU A 22 19.96 1.51 -22.07
N ARG A 23 18.61 1.51 -22.03
CA ARG A 23 17.79 0.93 -23.10
C ARG A 23 17.84 1.77 -24.37
N LEU A 24 17.82 3.10 -24.23
CA LEU A 24 17.86 4.05 -25.35
C LEU A 24 19.23 4.10 -26.05
N ALA A 25 20.32 3.83 -25.31
CA ALA A 25 21.67 3.72 -25.86
C ALA A 25 21.86 2.52 -26.81
N GLY A 26 20.88 1.60 -26.87
CA GLY A 26 20.89 0.41 -27.71
C GLY A 26 20.91 -0.88 -26.90
N MET A 27 20.15 -1.86 -27.35
CA MET A 27 20.08 -3.20 -26.74
C MET A 27 20.52 -4.26 -27.74
N THR A 28 21.31 -5.22 -27.27
CA THR A 28 21.61 -6.46 -28.00
C THR A 28 20.37 -7.35 -28.11
N ASP A 29 20.36 -8.30 -29.04
CA ASP A 29 19.21 -9.22 -29.21
C ASP A 29 18.93 -10.04 -27.95
N LYS A 30 19.99 -10.45 -27.23
CA LYS A 30 19.88 -11.16 -25.95
C LYS A 30 19.21 -10.30 -24.88
N GLU A 31 19.59 -9.03 -24.80
CA GLU A 31 18.99 -8.07 -23.87
C GLU A 31 17.52 -7.80 -24.19
N ARG A 32 17.15 -7.73 -25.47
CA ARG A 32 15.73 -7.57 -25.87
C ARG A 32 14.90 -8.80 -25.51
N ALA A 33 15.44 -10.01 -25.71
CA ALA A 33 14.78 -11.25 -25.29
C ALA A 33 14.58 -11.28 -23.76
N TRP A 34 15.62 -10.94 -23.00
CA TRP A 34 15.55 -10.85 -21.53
C TRP A 34 14.51 -9.83 -21.07
N ARG A 35 14.49 -8.63 -21.66
CA ARG A 35 13.52 -7.60 -21.31
C ARG A 35 12.09 -8.02 -21.63
N ARG A 36 11.87 -8.73 -22.74
CA ARG A 36 10.56 -9.27 -23.10
C ARG A 36 10.07 -10.28 -22.07
N GLN A 37 10.95 -11.18 -21.63
CA GLN A 37 10.65 -12.11 -20.55
C GLN A 37 10.31 -11.36 -19.27
N TRP A 38 11.16 -10.43 -18.82
CA TRP A 38 10.90 -9.63 -17.62
C TRP A 38 9.54 -8.92 -17.65
N ILE A 39 9.19 -8.29 -18.77
CA ILE A 39 7.89 -7.60 -18.93
C ILE A 39 6.73 -8.60 -18.81
N ARG A 40 6.88 -9.79 -19.41
CA ARG A 40 5.88 -10.85 -19.32
C ARG A 40 5.73 -11.35 -17.88
N ASP A 41 6.83 -11.49 -17.16
CA ASP A 41 6.84 -11.90 -15.75
C ASP A 41 6.18 -10.87 -14.81
N GLN A 42 6.00 -9.61 -15.24
CA GLN A 42 5.24 -8.62 -14.46
C GLN A 42 3.72 -8.82 -14.57
N HIS A 43 3.23 -9.67 -15.47
CA HIS A 43 1.81 -9.96 -15.56
C HIS A 43 1.43 -10.90 -14.43
N LEU A 44 0.58 -10.40 -13.53
CA LEU A 44 -0.01 -11.17 -12.45
C LEU A 44 -0.88 -12.30 -13.00
N ALA A 45 -1.03 -13.37 -12.24
CA ALA A 45 -1.95 -14.44 -12.58
C ALA A 45 -3.40 -13.91 -12.55
N PRO A 46 -4.32 -14.47 -13.36
CA PRO A 46 -5.68 -13.93 -13.50
C PRO A 46 -6.49 -13.95 -12.20
N ASP A 47 -6.09 -14.80 -11.26
CA ASP A 47 -6.66 -14.95 -9.92
C ASP A 47 -6.03 -14.01 -8.88
N GLU A 48 -4.96 -13.31 -9.22
CA GLU A 48 -4.30 -12.34 -8.36
C GLU A 48 -4.83 -10.92 -8.63
N PRO A 49 -5.06 -10.10 -7.59
CA PRO A 49 -4.85 -10.36 -6.16
C PRO A 49 -6.01 -11.12 -5.50
N ARG A 50 -5.69 -12.18 -4.74
CA ARG A 50 -6.69 -12.97 -3.99
C ARG A 50 -7.05 -12.28 -2.68
N PHE A 51 -8.32 -11.89 -2.53
CA PHE A 51 -8.84 -11.42 -1.24
C PHE A 51 -9.31 -12.62 -0.41
N VAL A 52 -8.56 -12.95 0.64
CA VAL A 52 -8.90 -14.04 1.57
C VAL A 52 -9.66 -13.46 2.78
N PRO A 53 -10.98 -13.66 2.90
CA PRO A 53 -11.78 -13.06 3.98
C PRO A 53 -11.43 -13.64 5.36
N GLU A 54 -10.92 -14.87 5.40
CA GLU A 54 -10.50 -15.55 6.64
C GLU A 54 -9.31 -14.84 7.27
N MET A 55 -8.28 -14.57 6.47
CA MET A 55 -7.11 -13.80 6.89
C MET A 55 -7.50 -12.43 7.45
N HIS A 56 -8.47 -11.74 6.84
CA HIS A 56 -8.97 -10.46 7.38
C HIS A 56 -9.70 -10.62 8.74
N LYS A 57 -10.41 -11.72 8.97
CA LYS A 57 -11.08 -11.96 10.26
C LYS A 57 -10.09 -12.32 11.36
N GLU A 58 -9.03 -13.05 11.03
CA GLU A 58 -7.99 -13.48 11.97
C GLU A 58 -7.04 -12.32 12.34
N LEU A 59 -6.62 -11.50 11.37
CA LEU A 59 -5.72 -10.37 11.63
C LEU A 59 -6.37 -9.23 12.42
N TYR A 60 -7.70 -9.08 12.35
CA TYR A 60 -8.40 -7.93 12.92
C TYR A 60 -9.47 -8.31 13.96
N ASN A 61 -9.25 -7.80 15.18
CA ASN A 61 -10.18 -7.95 16.30
C ASN A 61 -11.60 -7.48 15.95
N PRO A 62 -12.67 -8.09 16.51
CA PRO A 62 -14.05 -7.67 16.25
C PRO A 62 -14.33 -6.20 16.56
N ILE A 63 -13.77 -5.68 17.65
CA ILE A 63 -13.88 -4.25 18.04
C ILE A 63 -13.28 -3.37 16.95
N ARG A 64 -12.12 -3.78 16.42
CA ARG A 64 -11.43 -3.06 15.34
C ARG A 64 -12.26 -3.00 14.07
N ARG A 65 -12.90 -4.11 13.74
CA ARG A 65 -13.83 -4.20 12.61
C ARG A 65 -15.05 -3.32 12.81
N ALA A 66 -15.62 -3.28 14.02
CA ALA A 66 -16.81 -2.49 14.32
C ALA A 66 -16.56 -0.98 14.17
N TYR A 67 -15.47 -0.43 14.71
CA TYR A 67 -15.20 1.01 14.60
C TYR A 67 -14.83 1.44 13.17
N TRP A 68 -14.33 0.54 12.33
CA TRP A 68 -14.03 0.83 10.92
C TRP A 68 -15.25 0.83 10.00
N LYS A 69 -16.28 0.01 10.30
CA LYS A 69 -17.50 -0.12 9.49
C LYS A 69 -18.13 1.20 9.02
N PRO A 70 -18.33 2.23 9.85
CA PRO A 70 -19.00 3.45 9.40
C PRO A 70 -18.23 4.14 8.28
N LEU A 71 -16.92 4.23 8.45
CA LEU A 71 -16.04 4.86 7.47
C LEU A 71 -15.94 3.99 6.20
N ASP A 72 -15.88 2.67 6.34
CA ASP A 72 -15.91 1.74 5.21
C ASP A 72 -17.18 1.88 4.38
N ALA A 73 -18.35 2.01 5.01
CA ALA A 73 -19.62 2.17 4.32
C ALA A 73 -19.67 3.46 3.48
N ILE A 74 -19.18 4.57 4.04
CA ILE A 74 -19.12 5.87 3.35
C ILE A 74 -18.19 5.79 2.15
N PHE A 75 -16.96 5.32 2.33
CA PHE A 75 -15.98 5.31 1.24
C PHE A 75 -16.28 4.24 0.19
N LYS A 76 -16.93 3.13 0.56
CA LYS A 76 -17.45 2.16 -0.40
C LYS A 76 -18.53 2.76 -1.30
N ALA A 77 -19.40 3.62 -0.77
CA ALA A 77 -20.37 4.35 -1.58
C ALA A 77 -19.71 5.39 -2.52
N LEU A 78 -18.55 5.92 -2.13
CA LEU A 78 -17.78 6.89 -2.91
C LEU A 78 -16.77 6.26 -3.91
N GLU A 79 -16.53 4.94 -3.82
CA GLU A 79 -15.67 4.19 -4.74
C GLU A 79 -15.94 4.42 -6.24
N PRO A 80 -17.19 4.45 -6.75
CA PRO A 80 -17.43 4.63 -8.19
C PRO A 80 -16.99 5.99 -8.71
N VAL A 81 -16.91 7.01 -7.84
CA VAL A 81 -16.53 8.37 -8.22
C VAL A 81 -15.02 8.60 -8.05
N LEU A 82 -14.44 8.11 -6.95
CA LEU A 82 -13.03 8.33 -6.62
C LEU A 82 -12.09 7.30 -7.26
N GLY A 83 -12.58 6.10 -7.54
CA GLY A 83 -11.77 4.93 -7.85
C GLY A 83 -11.19 4.27 -6.58
N LYS A 84 -10.97 2.95 -6.65
CA LYS A 84 -10.63 2.10 -5.49
C LYS A 84 -9.42 2.61 -4.70
N GLU A 85 -8.32 2.97 -5.37
CA GLU A 85 -7.11 3.42 -4.67
C GLU A 85 -7.28 4.77 -3.96
N ARG A 86 -8.00 5.70 -4.57
CA ARG A 86 -8.20 7.04 -3.98
C ARG A 86 -9.22 6.98 -2.85
N ALA A 87 -10.26 6.15 -2.97
CA ALA A 87 -11.22 5.87 -1.92
C ALA A 87 -10.52 5.26 -0.67
N LEU A 88 -9.63 4.30 -0.86
CA LEU A 88 -8.85 3.72 0.24
C LEU A 88 -7.92 4.73 0.92
N ARG A 89 -7.21 5.55 0.14
CA ARG A 89 -6.33 6.59 0.69
C ARG A 89 -7.11 7.65 1.47
N SER A 90 -8.20 8.15 0.90
CA SER A 90 -9.06 9.14 1.53
C SER A 90 -9.68 8.61 2.83
N ARG A 91 -10.16 7.36 2.85
CA ARG A 91 -10.59 6.66 4.07
C ARG A 91 -9.54 6.77 5.18
N VAL A 92 -8.30 6.37 4.92
CA VAL A 92 -7.24 6.37 5.94
C VAL A 92 -6.95 7.78 6.45
N VAL A 93 -6.90 8.77 5.55
CA VAL A 93 -6.65 10.17 5.92
C VAL A 93 -7.79 10.74 6.76
N THR A 94 -9.03 10.57 6.32
CA THR A 94 -10.21 11.05 7.04
C THR A 94 -10.31 10.45 8.44
N GLY A 95 -10.08 9.13 8.58
CA GLY A 95 -10.08 8.49 9.90
C GLY A 95 -9.02 9.08 10.85
N LYS A 96 -7.81 9.34 10.37
CA LYS A 96 -6.74 9.97 11.17
C LYS A 96 -7.07 11.42 11.55
N LEU A 97 -7.64 12.19 10.61
CA LEU A 97 -8.07 13.57 10.89
C LEU A 97 -9.17 13.61 11.94
N CYS A 98 -10.19 12.76 11.85
CA CYS A 98 -11.25 12.69 12.85
C CYS A 98 -10.70 12.34 14.24
N MET A 99 -9.82 11.34 14.35
CA MET A 99 -9.19 10.99 15.63
C MET A 99 -8.30 12.12 16.17
N GLY A 100 -7.54 12.78 15.29
CA GLY A 100 -6.69 13.92 15.67
C GLY A 100 -7.52 15.10 16.19
N LEU A 101 -8.63 15.43 15.53
CA LEU A 101 -9.54 16.48 15.99
C LEU A 101 -10.13 16.14 17.36
N VAL A 102 -10.64 14.92 17.54
CA VAL A 102 -11.18 14.48 18.84
C VAL A 102 -10.12 14.59 19.94
N ALA A 103 -8.88 14.15 19.67
CA ALA A 103 -7.78 14.26 20.62
C ALA A 103 -7.48 15.72 20.98
N ILE A 104 -7.36 16.61 19.99
CA ILE A 104 -7.10 18.04 20.22
C ILE A 104 -8.23 18.69 21.02
N TYR A 105 -9.49 18.49 20.64
CA TYR A 105 -10.63 19.06 21.35
C TYR A 105 -10.75 18.52 22.79
N SER A 106 -10.53 17.21 22.97
CA SER A 106 -10.58 16.61 24.31
C SER A 106 -9.47 17.14 25.21
N ALA A 107 -8.24 17.27 24.71
CA ALA A 107 -7.13 17.88 25.44
C ALA A 107 -7.39 19.35 25.77
N ALA A 108 -7.85 20.14 24.79
CA ALA A 108 -8.17 21.55 24.99
C ALA A 108 -9.28 21.74 26.03
N TYR A 109 -10.33 20.92 25.97
CA TYR A 109 -11.40 20.92 26.97
C TYR A 109 -10.87 20.53 28.36
N TYR A 110 -10.08 19.47 28.44
CA TYR A 110 -9.49 19.02 29.70
C TYR A 110 -8.64 20.12 30.34
N PHE A 111 -7.71 20.72 29.60
CA PHE A 111 -6.88 21.81 30.12
C PHE A 111 -7.70 23.05 30.47
N LYS A 112 -8.75 23.38 29.72
CA LYS A 112 -9.57 24.55 30.01
C LYS A 112 -10.36 24.44 31.32
N TYR A 113 -10.81 23.24 31.67
CA TYR A 113 -11.74 23.03 32.80
C TYR A 113 -11.14 22.25 33.99
N ASN A 114 -9.94 21.68 33.85
CA ASN A 114 -9.21 21.03 34.94
C ASN A 114 -7.95 21.78 35.38
N THR A 115 -7.77 23.03 34.94
CA THR A 115 -6.81 23.96 35.55
C THR A 115 -7.44 24.70 36.73
N HIS A 116 -7.81 23.92 37.75
CA HIS A 116 -8.08 24.40 39.09
C HIS A 116 -6.92 24.00 40.00
#